data_AF-A0A525D8P6-F1
#
_entry.id   AF-A0A525D8P6-F1
#
_cell.length_a   1.000
_cell.length_b   1.000
_cell.length_c   1.000
_cell.angle_alpha   90.00
_cell.angle_beta   90.00
_cell.angle_gamma   90.00
#
_symmetry.space_group_name_H-M   'P 1'
#
loop_
_entity.id
_entity.type
_entity.pdbx_description
1 polymer ?
#
loop_
_entity_poly.entity_id
_entity_poly.type
_entity_poly.pdbx_seq_one_letter_code
_entity_poly.pdbx_strand_id
1 'polypeptide(L)'
;RLLELARACATQVVWPQEIFCCGFAGDKGFNVPELNRSALSDLADHVCTCKAGYSTSKTCEIGLALHGGIPYRSILHLVDDVTQPKIILNKETKYEI
;
A
#
# COMPACT_ATOMS: atom_id res chain seq x y z
N ARG A 1 9.85 11.84 -3.76
CA ARG A 1 9.19 11.19 -4.91
C ARG A 1 8.04 10.26 -4.51
N LEU A 2 8.22 9.18 -3.72
CA LEU A 2 7.07 8.29 -3.38
C LEU A 2 5.95 9.01 -2.61
N LEU A 3 6.29 9.77 -1.57
CA LEU A 3 5.31 10.52 -0.78
C LEU A 3 4.54 11.57 -1.61
N GLU A 4 5.21 12.23 -2.56
CA GLU A 4 4.59 13.21 -3.46
C GLU A 4 3.56 12.54 -4.38
N LEU A 5 3.91 11.39 -4.95
CA LEU A 5 2.99 10.60 -5.77
C LEU A 5 1.78 10.14 -4.95
N ALA A 6 1.98 9.62 -3.74
CA ALA A 6 0.89 9.21 -2.86
C ALA A 6 -0.05 10.38 -2.54
N ARG A 7 0.49 11.58 -2.27
CA ARG A 7 -0.30 12.79 -2.00
C ARG A 7 -1.07 13.28 -3.22
N ALA A 8 -0.58 13.03 -4.43
CA ALA A 8 -1.30 13.35 -5.66
C ALA A 8 -2.48 12.40 -5.93
N CYS A 9 -2.43 11.17 -5.39
CA CYS A 9 -3.41 10.12 -5.68
C CYS A 9 -4.32 9.75 -4.49
N ALA A 10 -4.10 10.27 -3.27
CA ALA A 10 -4.91 9.94 -2.10
C ALA A 10 -5.38 11.18 -1.35
N THR A 11 -6.56 11.10 -0.75
CA THR A 11 -7.16 12.19 0.04
C THR A 11 -6.38 12.47 1.33
N GLN A 12 -5.88 11.41 1.97
CA GLN A 12 -5.09 11.50 3.19
C GLN A 12 -3.94 10.50 3.10
N VAL A 13 -2.74 10.94 3.46
CA VAL A 13 -1.53 10.10 3.44
C VAL A 13 -0.89 10.13 4.82
N VAL A 14 -0.71 8.94 5.39
CA VAL A 14 0.11 8.72 6.59
C VAL A 14 1.46 8.19 6.14
N TRP A 15 2.54 8.84 6.59
CA TRP A 15 3.90 8.38 6.37
C TRP A 15 4.53 8.07 7.74
N PRO A 16 4.67 6.80 8.13
CA PRO A 16 5.25 6.44 9.42
C PRO A 16 6.72 6.89 9.48
N GLN A 17 7.03 7.89 10.30
CA GLN A 17 8.38 8.47 10.37
C GLN A 17 9.39 7.50 11.02
N GLU A 18 8.94 6.65 11.93
CA GLU A 18 9.79 5.72 12.68
C GLU A 18 10.08 4.42 11.92
N ILE A 19 9.43 4.19 10.77
CA ILE A 19 9.62 2.99 9.94
C ILE A 19 10.50 3.34 8.73
N PHE A 20 11.82 3.14 8.88
CA PHE A 20 12.78 3.43 7.81
C PHE A 20 12.97 2.28 6.81
N CYS A 21 12.80 1.04 7.26
CA CYS A 21 12.97 -0.17 6.46
C CYS A 21 11.99 -1.24 6.95
N CYS A 22 11.49 -2.09 6.05
CA CYS A 22 10.63 -3.21 6.44
C CYS A 22 11.41 -4.41 6.99
N GLY A 23 12.74 -4.40 7.00
CA GLY A 23 13.56 -5.51 7.48
C GLY A 23 13.60 -6.73 6.55
N PHE A 24 12.94 -6.69 5.39
CA PHE A 24 12.98 -7.78 4.41
C PHE A 24 14.32 -7.86 3.66
N ALA A 25 14.98 -6.71 3.46
CA ALA A 25 16.33 -6.59 2.89
C ALA A 25 16.56 -7.44 1.62
N GLY A 26 15.80 -7.14 0.56
CA GLY A 26 15.79 -7.97 -0.66
C GLY A 26 14.84 -9.15 -0.45
N ASP A 27 15.39 -10.35 -0.33
CA ASP A 27 14.70 -11.61 -0.06
C ASP A 27 15.10 -12.23 1.31
N LYS A 28 16.04 -11.61 2.03
CA LYS A 28 16.58 -12.12 3.29
C LYS A 28 15.50 -12.34 4.36
N GLY A 29 14.44 -11.54 4.35
CA GLY A 29 13.28 -11.68 5.24
C GLY A 29 12.57 -13.03 5.14
N PHE A 30 12.74 -13.77 4.05
CA PHE A 30 12.25 -15.16 3.96
C PHE A 30 13.05 -16.13 4.83
N ASN A 31 14.35 -15.90 4.97
CA ASN A 31 15.25 -16.78 5.72
C ASN A 31 15.47 -16.30 7.17
N VAL A 32 15.27 -15.00 7.43
CA VAL A 32 15.53 -14.34 8.71
C VAL A 32 14.30 -13.48 9.09
N PRO A 33 13.13 -14.11 9.37
CA PRO A 33 11.86 -13.40 9.57
C PRO A 33 11.85 -12.49 10.80
N GLU A 34 12.72 -12.73 11.78
CA GLU A 34 12.91 -11.88 12.95
C GLU A 34 13.36 -10.46 12.61
N LEU A 35 14.08 -10.27 11.49
CA LEU A 35 14.45 -8.92 11.02
C LEU A 35 13.22 -8.12 10.58
N ASN A 36 12.33 -8.74 9.82
CA ASN A 36 11.08 -8.12 9.37
C ASN A 36 10.17 -7.83 10.57
N ARG A 37 10.04 -8.78 11.50
CA ARG A 37 9.25 -8.63 12.73
C ARG A 37 9.77 -7.50 13.61
N SER A 38 11.09 -7.43 13.82
CA SER A 38 11.71 -6.40 14.65
C SER A 38 11.56 -5.02 14.02
N ALA A 39 11.75 -4.91 12.71
CA ALA A 39 11.69 -3.63 12.00
C ALA A 39 10.27 -3.04 11.94
N LEU A 40 9.23 -3.87 12.08
CA LEU A 40 7.82 -3.49 11.93
C LEU A 40 7.00 -3.73 13.20
N SER A 41 7.64 -3.83 14.36
CA SER A 41 7.00 -4.25 15.62
C SER A 41 5.86 -3.33 16.07
N ASP A 42 5.89 -2.06 15.69
CA ASP A 42 4.93 -1.00 16.00
C ASP A 42 4.19 -0.48 14.75
N LEU A 43 4.37 -1.10 13.58
CA LEU A 43 3.78 -0.62 12.33
C LEU A 43 2.25 -0.55 12.40
N ALA A 44 1.61 -1.54 13.02
CA ALA A 44 0.15 -1.62 13.13
C ALA A 44 -0.44 -0.38 13.81
N ASP A 45 0.21 0.15 14.84
CA ASP A 45 -0.25 1.34 15.57
C ASP A 45 -0.14 2.60 14.69
N HIS A 46 0.90 2.68 13.87
CA HIS A 46 1.12 3.79 12.95
C HIS A 46 0.10 3.86 11.81
N VAL A 47 -0.44 2.72 11.37
CA VAL A 47 -1.30 2.64 10.18
C VAL A 47 -2.73 2.19 10.47
N CYS A 48 -3.11 2.08 11.75
CA CYS A 48 -4.43 1.59 12.19
C CYS A 48 -5.64 2.35 11.61
N THR A 49 -5.45 3.61 11.19
CA THR A 49 -6.50 4.44 10.57
C THR A 49 -6.51 4.36 9.04
N CYS A 50 -5.54 3.70 8.43
CA CYS A 50 -5.41 3.56 6.99
C CYS A 50 -6.22 2.37 6.47
N LYS A 51 -6.69 2.49 5.22
CA LYS A 51 -7.42 1.39 4.54
C LYS A 51 -6.50 0.48 3.72
N ALA A 52 -5.37 1.02 3.27
CA ALA A 52 -4.39 0.33 2.45
C ALA A 52 -3.03 1.04 2.58
N GLY A 53 -1.96 0.27 2.39
CA GLY A 53 -0.59 0.76 2.29
C GLY A 53 0.00 0.54 0.90
N TYR A 54 1.03 1.31 0.56
CA TYR A 54 1.65 1.23 -0.76
C TYR A 54 3.17 1.20 -0.67
N SER A 55 3.80 0.40 -1.54
CA SER A 55 5.26 0.28 -1.66
C SER A 55 5.68 0.22 -3.12
N THR A 56 6.99 0.29 -3.36
CA THR A 56 7.59 0.10 -4.70
C THR A 56 8.38 -1.20 -4.81
N SER A 57 8.38 -2.03 -3.75
CA SER A 57 9.09 -3.31 -3.72
C SER A 57 8.14 -4.42 -3.27
N LYS A 58 8.13 -5.51 -4.03
CA LYS A 58 7.24 -6.64 -3.76
C LYS A 58 7.49 -7.30 -2.41
N THR A 59 8.75 -7.37 -1.98
CA THR A 59 9.09 -7.95 -0.68
C THR A 59 8.77 -7.01 0.48
N CYS A 60 8.87 -5.69 0.26
CA CYS A 60 8.32 -4.72 1.20
C CYS A 60 6.80 -4.84 1.32
N GLU A 61 6.06 -5.01 0.21
CA GLU A 61 4.60 -5.23 0.26
C GLU A 61 4.25 -6.44 1.15
N ILE A 62 4.97 -7.56 0.99
CA ILE A 62 4.75 -8.77 1.78
C ILE A 62 5.03 -8.49 3.27
N GLY A 63 6.20 -7.95 3.59
CA GLY A 63 6.60 -7.70 4.98
C GLY A 63 5.71 -6.68 5.69
N LEU A 64 5.32 -5.60 4.99
CA LEU A 64 4.44 -4.57 5.53
C LEU A 64 3.01 -5.09 5.71
N ALA A 65 2.48 -5.88 4.76
CA ALA A 65 1.16 -6.50 4.92
C ALA A 65 1.12 -7.48 6.09
N LEU A 66 2.20 -8.24 6.31
CA LEU A 66 2.29 -9.22 7.39
C LEU A 66 2.21 -8.58 8.79
N HIS A 67 2.77 -7.39 8.95
CA HIS A 67 2.90 -6.72 10.26
C HIS A 67 2.03 -5.47 10.44
N GLY A 68 1.48 -4.91 9.36
CA GLY A 68 0.73 -3.65 9.40
C GLY A 68 -0.78 -3.79 9.56
N GLY A 69 -1.33 -5.01 9.50
CA GLY A 69 -2.78 -5.24 9.68
C GLY A 69 -3.67 -4.69 8.56
N ILE A 70 -3.09 -4.14 7.50
CA ILE A 70 -3.78 -3.59 6.31
C ILE A 70 -3.14 -4.17 5.04
N PRO A 71 -3.87 -4.22 3.91
CA PRO A 71 -3.28 -4.68 2.66
C PRO A 71 -2.21 -3.70 2.16
N TYR A 72 -1.04 -4.22 1.77
CA TYR A 72 -0.02 -3.46 1.05
C TYR A 72 0.05 -3.89 -0.42
N ARG A 73 0.16 -2.91 -1.32
CA ARG A 73 0.21 -3.12 -2.78
C ARG A 73 1.28 -2.24 -3.43
N SER A 74 1.59 -2.50 -4.69
CA SER A 74 2.42 -1.56 -5.47
C SER A 74 1.74 -0.20 -5.55
N ILE A 75 2.50 0.89 -5.43
CA ILE A 75 2.00 2.26 -5.60
C ILE A 75 1.35 2.47 -6.98
N LEU A 76 1.71 1.66 -7.98
CA LEU A 76 1.09 1.70 -9.30
C LEU A 76 -0.40 1.38 -9.25
N HIS A 77 -0.86 0.54 -8.31
CA HIS A 77 -2.29 0.30 -8.11
C HIS A 77 -3.02 1.58 -7.69
N LEU A 78 -2.43 2.38 -6.81
CA LEU A 78 -3.04 3.65 -6.39
C LEU A 78 -3.15 4.63 -7.57
N VAL A 79 -2.14 4.66 -8.44
CA VAL A 79 -2.17 5.50 -9.65
C VAL A 79 -3.25 5.02 -10.61
N ASP A 80 -3.32 3.71 -10.84
CA ASP A 80 -4.34 3.10 -11.69
C ASP A 80 -5.75 3.43 -11.17
N ASP A 81 -6.03 3.20 -9.88
CA ASP A 81 -7.32 3.44 -9.25
C ASP A 81 -7.85 4.87 -9.46
N VAL A 82 -6.96 5.88 -9.49
CA VAL A 82 -7.36 7.29 -9.67
C VAL A 82 -7.27 7.79 -11.10
N THR A 83 -6.73 6.99 -12.02
CA THR A 83 -6.66 7.30 -13.46
C THR A 83 -7.65 6.49 -14.29
N GLN A 84 -8.37 5.55 -13.68
CA GLN A 84 -9.49 4.87 -14.32
C GLN A 84 -10.54 5.87 -14.81
N PRO A 85 -11.09 5.70 -16.03
CA PRO A 85 -12.17 6.53 -16.51
C PRO A 85 -13.41 6.32 -15.64
N LYS A 86 -14.12 7.41 -15.32
CA LYS A 86 -15.45 7.30 -14.72
C LYS A 86 -16.35 6.57 -15.72
N ILE A 87 -16.74 5.33 -15.42
CA ILE A 87 -17.80 4.66 -16.17
C ILE A 87 -19.07 5.48 -15.93
N ILE A 88 -19.45 6.29 -16.91
CA ILE A 88 -20.74 6.96 -16.91
C ILE A 88 -21.77 5.88 -17.26
N LEU A 89 -22.36 5.29 -16.22
CA LEU A 89 -23.56 4.47 -16.40
C LEU A 89 -24.72 5.41 -16.75
N ASN A 90 -24.95 5.63 -18.04
CA ASN A 90 -26.16 6.28 -18.52
C ASN A 90 -27.35 5.42 -18.08
N LYS A 91 -28.21 5.94 -17.21
CA LYS A 91 -29.44 5.30 -16.74
C LYS A 91 -30.54 5.18 -17.81
N GLU A 92 -30.22 5.31 -19.09
CA GLU A 92 -31.20 5.33 -20.19
C GLU A 92 -30.73 4.55 -21.44
N THR A 93 -30.36 3.29 -21.28
CA THR A 93 -30.52 2.35 -22.41
C THR A 93 -31.09 1.04 -21.90
N LYS A 94 -32.43 0.98 -21.96
CA LYS A 94 -33.18 -0.27 -22.02
C LYS A 94 -32.97 -0.87 -23.43
N TYR A 95 -32.63 -2.17 -23.52
CA TYR A 95 -32.59 -3.04 -24.73
C TYR A 95 -31.49 -2.65 -25.76
N GLU A 96 -30.80 -3.47 -26.55
CA GLU A 96 -30.76 -4.88 -27.05
C GLU A 96 -29.27 -5.07 -27.51
N ILE A 97 -28.61 -6.24 -27.49
CA ILE A 97 -28.82 -7.50 -28.24
C ILE A 97 -28.24 -8.65 -27.40
#